data_AF-A0A3T1DDV4-F1
#
_entry.id   AF-A0A3T1DDV4-F1
#
_cell.length_a   1.000
_cell.length_b   1.000
_cell.length_c   1.000
_cell.angle_alpha   90.00
_cell.angle_beta   90.00
_cell.angle_gamma   90.00
#
_symmetry.space_group_name_H-M   'P 1'
#
loop_
_entity.id
_entity.type
_entity.pdbx_description
1 polymer ?
#
loop_
_entity_poly.entity_id
_entity_poly.type
_entity_poly.pdbx_seq_one_letter_code
_entity_poly.pdbx_strand_id
1 'polypeptide(L)'
;MGTRLLSEYLIKKYNPQLRYVRAHTNGKNKATLYVWNNDLQLPEQDVAALKQFVSGYLPSYVCFQIKAYSMIQADSVPQVYELPEKIVQTAMQRDLDQYGIVAVINTMLASGGMTFSRLDMNTGTLHFNVYTTTILTEIEKELINRYLSEIIPLGFSCKVSY
;
A
#
# COMPACT_ATOMS: atom_id res chain seq x y z
N MET A 1 -5.79 -9.72 3.92
CA MET A 1 -4.92 -9.36 2.78
C MET A 1 -3.78 -8.47 3.29
N GLY A 2 -2.59 -8.46 2.67
CA GLY A 2 -1.46 -7.67 3.17
C GLY A 2 -1.38 -6.27 2.53
N THR A 3 -1.36 -5.20 3.33
CA THR A 3 -1.16 -3.81 2.85
C THR A 3 0.32 -3.51 2.57
N ARG A 4 0.61 -2.33 2.02
CA ARG A 4 1.97 -1.80 1.87
C ARG A 4 2.71 -1.79 3.22
N LEU A 5 2.14 -1.11 4.23
CA LEU A 5 2.78 -0.92 5.54
C LEU A 5 3.03 -2.25 6.25
N LEU A 6 2.05 -3.16 6.24
CA LEU A 6 2.20 -4.48 6.84
C LEU A 6 3.32 -5.27 6.15
N SER A 7 3.38 -5.24 4.82
CA SER A 7 4.41 -5.95 4.05
C SER A 7 5.80 -5.41 4.37
N GLU A 8 5.97 -4.08 4.41
CA GLU A 8 7.24 -3.44 4.78
C GLU A 8 7.68 -3.79 6.20
N TYR A 9 6.74 -3.76 7.15
CA TYR A 9 7.00 -4.17 8.53
C TYR A 9 7.48 -5.62 8.61
N LEU A 10 6.78 -6.53 7.93
CA LEU A 10 7.15 -7.96 7.92
C LEU A 10 8.53 -8.16 7.30
N ILE A 11 8.83 -7.51 6.18
CA ILE A 11 10.16 -7.60 5.55
C ILE A 11 11.25 -7.18 6.54
N LYS A 12 11.11 -6.03 7.20
CA LYS A 12 12.09 -5.54 8.20
C LYS A 12 12.20 -6.47 9.41
N LYS A 13 11.07 -7.04 9.86
CA LYS A 13 11.04 -7.96 11.00
C LYS A 13 11.82 -9.25 10.73
N TYR A 14 11.69 -9.81 9.52
CA TYR A 14 12.35 -11.08 9.15
C TYR A 14 13.71 -10.90 8.46
N ASN A 15 14.04 -9.69 8.01
CA ASN A 15 15.31 -9.34 7.37
C ASN A 15 15.86 -8.06 8.03
N PRO A 16 16.30 -8.13 9.29
CA PRO A 16 16.69 -6.95 10.07
C PRO A 16 17.91 -6.20 9.50
N GLN A 17 18.69 -6.83 8.62
CA GLN A 17 19.77 -6.18 7.89
C GLN A 17 19.26 -5.15 6.87
N LEU A 18 18.02 -5.27 6.42
CA LEU A 18 17.38 -4.33 5.48
C LEU A 18 16.76 -3.16 6.22
N ARG A 19 17.41 -1.99 6.13
CA ARG A 19 16.99 -0.77 6.83
C ARG A 19 15.95 0.00 6.03
N TYR A 20 16.20 0.17 4.75
CA TYR A 20 15.36 0.94 3.85
C TYR A 20 14.50 -0.04 3.09
N VAL A 21 13.19 0.03 3.28
CA VAL A 21 12.21 -0.85 2.63
C VAL A 21 11.02 0.00 2.26
N ARG A 22 10.66 -0.01 0.97
CA ARG A 22 9.44 0.60 0.44
C ARG A 22 8.81 -0.37 -0.54
N ALA A 23 7.54 -0.70 -0.33
CA ALA A 23 6.73 -1.42 -1.30
C ALA A 23 5.91 -0.41 -2.11
N HIS A 24 5.75 -0.66 -3.39
CA HIS A 24 4.89 0.15 -4.26
C HIS A 24 4.15 -0.73 -5.24
N THR A 25 2.89 -0.40 -5.51
CA THR A 25 2.04 -1.07 -6.49
C THR A 25 1.26 -0.04 -7.27
N ASN A 26 1.00 -0.35 -8.53
CA ASN A 26 0.07 0.39 -9.39
C ASN A 26 -1.10 -0.50 -9.83
N GLY A 27 -1.35 -1.59 -9.09
CA GLY A 27 -2.35 -2.60 -9.42
C GLY A 27 -1.77 -3.77 -10.22
N LYS A 28 -2.64 -4.42 -11.00
CA LYS A 28 -2.33 -5.55 -11.89
C LYS A 28 -1.64 -6.71 -11.19
N ASN A 29 -1.91 -6.91 -9.89
CA ASN A 29 -1.31 -7.96 -9.09
C ASN A 29 0.22 -7.91 -9.10
N LYS A 30 0.81 -6.70 -9.19
CA LYS A 30 2.25 -6.49 -9.21
C LYS A 30 2.66 -5.52 -8.12
N ALA A 31 3.80 -5.78 -7.50
CA ALA A 31 4.42 -4.84 -6.57
C ALA A 31 5.93 -4.84 -6.72
N THR A 32 6.54 -3.68 -6.55
CA THR A 32 7.99 -3.53 -6.50
C THR A 32 8.41 -3.26 -5.05
N LEU A 33 9.37 -4.03 -4.56
CA LEU A 33 10.05 -3.81 -3.29
C LEU A 33 11.37 -3.09 -3.57
N TYR A 34 11.48 -1.88 -3.06
CA TYR A 34 12.67 -1.06 -3.06
C TYR A 34 13.38 -1.25 -1.74
N VAL A 35 14.61 -1.74 -1.77
CA VAL A 35 15.32 -2.17 -0.57
C VAL A 35 16.79 -1.78 -0.57
N TRP A 36 17.30 -1.44 0.61
CA TRP A 36 18.73 -1.34 0.92
C TRP A 36 19.03 -1.82 2.34
N ASN A 37 20.22 -2.36 2.50
CA ASN A 37 20.83 -2.62 3.80
C ASN A 37 21.37 -1.32 4.44
N ASN A 38 22.08 -1.44 5.56
CA ASN A 38 22.69 -0.30 6.26
C ASN A 38 23.77 0.43 5.44
N ASP A 39 24.40 -0.25 4.50
CA ASP A 39 25.48 0.27 3.65
C ASP A 39 24.95 0.90 2.36
N LEU A 40 23.63 1.11 2.25
CA LEU A 40 22.95 1.63 1.05
C LEU A 40 23.16 0.74 -0.19
N GLN A 41 23.23 -0.57 0.04
CA GLN A 41 23.43 -1.57 -1.00
C GLN A 41 22.30 -2.58 -1.03
N LEU A 42 22.17 -3.25 -2.17
CA LEU A 42 21.30 -4.42 -2.35
C LEU A 42 22.16 -5.59 -2.88
N PRO A 43 22.88 -6.29 -1.99
CA PRO A 43 23.64 -7.47 -2.37
C PRO A 43 22.76 -8.57 -2.96
N GLU A 44 23.29 -9.38 -3.86
CA GLU A 44 22.54 -10.47 -4.50
C GLU A 44 22.00 -11.50 -3.48
N GLN A 45 22.73 -11.72 -2.39
CA GLN A 45 22.28 -12.60 -1.30
C GLN A 45 21.00 -12.08 -0.63
N ASP A 46 20.90 -10.76 -0.39
CA ASP A 46 19.70 -10.13 0.16
C ASP A 46 18.54 -10.22 -0.84
N VAL A 47 18.81 -10.08 -2.14
CA VAL A 47 17.79 -10.28 -3.19
C VAL A 47 17.26 -11.72 -3.15
N ALA A 48 18.13 -12.71 -3.07
CA ALA A 48 17.75 -14.12 -3.01
C ALA A 48 16.93 -14.44 -1.75
N ALA A 49 17.38 -13.97 -0.58
CA ALA A 49 16.68 -14.12 0.68
C ALA A 49 15.28 -13.48 0.63
N LEU A 50 15.17 -12.25 0.10
CA LEU A 50 13.89 -11.59 -0.08
C LEU A 50 12.97 -12.33 -1.04
N LYS A 51 13.48 -12.87 -2.16
CA LYS A 51 12.66 -13.68 -3.10
C LYS A 51 12.05 -14.89 -2.40
N GLN A 52 12.81 -15.57 -1.55
CA GLN A 52 12.32 -16.70 -0.77
C GLN A 52 11.33 -16.25 0.31
N PHE A 53 11.58 -15.11 0.95
CA PHE A 53 10.66 -14.54 1.93
C PHE A 53 9.31 -14.19 1.31
N VAL A 54 9.30 -13.47 0.18
CA VAL A 54 8.04 -13.03 -0.45
C VAL A 54 7.21 -14.19 -0.94
N SER A 55 7.81 -15.28 -1.43
CA SER A 55 7.08 -16.46 -1.88
C SER A 55 6.44 -17.25 -0.73
N GLY A 56 7.01 -17.19 0.48
CA GLY A 56 6.51 -17.90 1.66
C GLY A 56 5.61 -17.09 2.58
N TYR A 57 5.78 -15.76 2.63
CA TYR A 57 5.15 -14.92 3.67
C TYR A 57 4.27 -13.78 3.13
N LEU A 58 4.44 -13.36 1.88
CA LEU A 58 3.63 -12.30 1.29
C LEU A 58 2.52 -12.89 0.41
N PRO A 59 1.48 -12.10 0.05
CA PRO A 59 0.34 -12.62 -0.69
C PRO A 59 0.74 -13.22 -2.04
N SER A 60 0.40 -14.49 -2.25
CA SER A 60 0.80 -15.28 -3.43
C SER A 60 0.20 -14.79 -4.75
N TYR A 61 -0.88 -14.01 -4.68
CA TYR A 61 -1.49 -13.40 -5.85
C TYR A 61 -0.69 -12.20 -6.38
N VAL A 62 0.36 -11.74 -5.69
CA VAL A 62 1.19 -10.60 -6.12
C VAL A 62 2.51 -11.06 -6.72
N CYS A 63 2.81 -10.63 -7.93
CA CYS A 63 4.12 -10.77 -8.56
C CYS A 63 5.05 -9.68 -8.05
N PHE A 64 6.06 -10.07 -7.27
CA PHE A 64 7.04 -9.15 -6.68
C PHE A 64 8.26 -8.95 -7.58
N GLN A 65 8.61 -7.69 -7.81
CA GLN A 65 9.92 -7.28 -8.31
C GLN A 65 10.74 -6.70 -7.15
N ILE A 66 12.05 -6.93 -7.13
CA ILE A 66 12.95 -6.36 -6.13
C ILE A 66 13.93 -5.44 -6.85
N LYS A 67 14.08 -4.21 -6.34
CA LYS A 67 14.99 -3.19 -6.86
C LYS A 67 15.76 -2.52 -5.72
N ALA A 68 16.90 -1.93 -6.04
CA ALA A 68 17.64 -1.08 -5.11
C ALA A 68 16.82 0.15 -4.70
N TYR A 69 16.96 0.60 -3.46
CA TYR A 69 16.17 1.72 -2.94
C TYR A 69 16.41 3.04 -3.68
N SER A 70 17.58 3.25 -4.29
CA SER A 70 17.87 4.40 -5.16
C SER A 70 16.91 4.54 -6.35
N MET A 71 16.27 3.45 -6.79
CA MET A 71 15.38 3.46 -7.95
C MET A 71 14.01 4.11 -7.69
N ILE A 72 13.69 4.45 -6.43
CA ILE A 72 12.41 5.06 -6.02
C ILE A 72 12.11 6.34 -6.82
N GLN A 73 13.11 7.21 -7.01
CA GLN A 73 12.92 8.46 -7.76
C GLN A 73 12.73 8.21 -9.25
N ALA A 74 13.55 7.33 -9.84
CA ALA A 74 13.46 6.97 -11.25
C ALA A 74 12.10 6.33 -11.59
N ASP A 75 11.56 5.52 -10.68
CA ASP A 75 10.25 4.88 -10.82
C ASP A 75 9.08 5.77 -10.35
N SER A 76 9.33 7.03 -9.97
CA SER A 76 8.31 7.99 -9.51
C SER A 76 7.46 7.48 -8.35
N VAL A 77 8.05 6.70 -7.44
CA VAL A 77 7.35 6.17 -6.26
C VAL A 77 6.99 7.36 -5.34
N PRO A 78 5.72 7.50 -4.92
CA PRO A 78 5.31 8.59 -4.04
C PRO A 78 6.14 8.66 -2.75
N GLN A 79 6.37 9.87 -2.26
CA GLN A 79 7.08 10.08 -1.00
C GLN A 79 6.31 9.51 0.20
N VAL A 80 7.02 9.29 1.30
CA VAL A 80 6.38 8.89 2.56
C VAL A 80 5.84 10.15 3.22
N TYR A 81 4.55 10.13 3.60
CA TYR A 81 3.91 11.20 4.33
C TYR A 81 3.61 10.76 5.76
N GLU A 82 3.43 11.72 6.66
CA GLU A 82 2.88 11.44 7.98
C GLU A 82 1.43 10.96 7.83
N LEU A 83 1.13 9.82 8.45
CA LEU A 83 -0.18 9.17 8.38
C LEU A 83 -0.87 9.27 9.74
N PRO A 84 -2.18 9.56 9.78
CA PRO A 84 -2.94 9.46 11.02
C PRO A 84 -2.81 8.07 11.64
N GLU A 85 -2.73 8.00 12.97
CA GLU A 85 -2.51 6.74 13.69
C GLU A 85 -3.53 5.65 13.30
N LYS A 86 -4.80 6.03 13.14
CA LYS A 86 -5.87 5.11 12.71
C LYS A 86 -5.59 4.45 11.35
N ILE A 87 -5.01 5.19 10.40
CA ILE A 87 -4.62 4.66 9.09
C ILE A 87 -3.49 3.66 9.24
N VAL A 88 -2.48 3.98 10.05
CA VAL A 88 -1.36 3.07 10.34
C VAL A 88 -1.85 1.80 11.01
N GLN A 89 -2.65 1.90 12.07
CA GLN A 89 -3.20 0.76 12.79
C GLN A 89 -4.05 -0.13 11.87
N THR A 90 -4.89 0.47 11.04
CA THR A 90 -5.72 -0.27 10.08
C THR A 90 -4.87 -0.97 9.03
N ALA A 91 -3.86 -0.29 8.48
CA ALA A 91 -2.95 -0.89 7.50
C ALA A 91 -2.20 -2.11 8.06
N MET A 92 -1.95 -2.15 9.38
CA MET A 92 -1.25 -3.25 10.04
C MET A 92 -2.12 -4.49 10.30
N GLN A 93 -3.43 -4.43 10.04
CA GLN A 93 -4.35 -5.56 10.22
C GLN A 93 -4.16 -6.60 9.11
N ARG A 94 -4.03 -7.88 9.50
CA ARG A 94 -3.83 -9.00 8.55
C ARG A 94 -5.07 -9.35 7.74
N ASP A 95 -6.24 -9.15 8.33
CA ASP A 95 -7.54 -9.52 7.78
C ASP A 95 -8.32 -8.31 7.28
N LEU A 96 -7.60 -7.25 6.89
CA LEU A 96 -8.22 -6.07 6.29
C LEU A 96 -8.88 -6.44 4.96
N ASP A 97 -10.15 -6.11 4.86
CA ASP A 97 -10.99 -6.27 3.67
C ASP A 97 -11.57 -4.91 3.23
N GLN A 98 -12.39 -4.93 2.16
CA GLN A 98 -13.01 -3.71 1.64
C GLN A 98 -13.94 -3.01 2.64
N TYR A 99 -14.56 -3.74 3.57
CA TYR A 99 -15.47 -3.17 4.56
C TYR A 99 -14.68 -2.47 5.66
N GLY A 100 -13.57 -3.05 6.13
CA GLY A 100 -12.64 -2.41 7.06
C GLY A 100 -12.01 -1.14 6.48
N ILE A 101 -11.64 -1.16 5.19
CA ILE A 101 -11.14 0.02 4.48
C ILE A 101 -12.19 1.13 4.43
N VAL A 102 -13.41 0.79 4.04
CA VAL A 102 -14.53 1.76 4.00
C VAL A 102 -14.81 2.32 5.40
N ALA A 103 -14.86 1.45 6.41
CA ALA A 103 -15.15 1.84 7.78
C ALA A 103 -14.14 2.88 8.31
N VAL A 104 -12.83 2.64 8.15
CA VAL A 104 -11.83 3.58 8.67
C VAL A 104 -11.91 4.94 7.98
N ILE A 105 -12.06 4.99 6.66
CA ILE A 105 -12.18 6.26 5.91
C ILE A 105 -13.46 7.00 6.31
N ASN A 106 -14.57 6.30 6.51
CA ASN A 106 -15.82 6.93 6.95
C ASN A 106 -15.70 7.58 8.32
N THR A 107 -14.86 7.05 9.23
CA THR A 107 -14.59 7.73 10.52
C THR A 107 -13.81 9.04 10.37
N MET A 108 -13.24 9.31 9.20
CA MET A 108 -12.42 10.50 8.92
C MET A 108 -13.17 11.54 8.09
N LEU A 109 -14.33 11.19 7.51
CA LEU A 109 -15.17 12.13 6.78
C LEU A 109 -16.03 12.92 7.78
N ALA A 110 -16.06 14.25 7.61
CA ALA A 110 -16.88 15.13 8.45
C ALA A 110 -18.39 14.99 8.17
N SER A 111 -18.77 14.62 6.95
CA SER A 111 -20.14 14.37 6.54
C SER A 111 -20.20 13.30 5.46
N GLY A 112 -21.34 12.60 5.36
CA GLY A 112 -21.56 11.59 4.32
C GLY A 112 -20.80 10.29 4.55
N GLY A 113 -20.31 9.67 3.49
CA GLY A 113 -19.59 8.41 3.56
C GLY A 113 -19.02 7.95 2.22
N MET A 114 -18.15 6.95 2.30
CA MET A 114 -17.59 6.18 1.21
C MET A 114 -18.25 4.80 1.18
N THR A 115 -18.43 4.25 -0.02
CA THR A 115 -18.83 2.86 -0.22
C THR A 115 -17.92 2.18 -1.23
N PHE A 116 -17.78 0.86 -1.10
CA PHE A 116 -17.17 0.04 -2.13
C PHE A 116 -18.16 -0.15 -3.28
N SER A 117 -17.70 0.09 -4.50
CA SER A 117 -18.51 -0.01 -5.72
C SER A 117 -18.28 -1.34 -6.44
N ARG A 118 -17.03 -1.59 -6.84
CA ARG A 118 -16.65 -2.80 -7.58
C ARG A 118 -15.14 -3.03 -7.56
N LEU A 119 -14.74 -4.25 -7.92
CA LEU A 119 -13.35 -4.60 -8.23
C LEU A 119 -13.23 -4.88 -9.72
N ASP A 120 -12.36 -4.13 -10.41
CA ASP A 120 -11.92 -4.49 -11.75
C ASP A 120 -10.78 -5.51 -11.67
N MET A 121 -11.11 -6.77 -11.95
CA MET A 121 -10.16 -7.89 -11.91
C MET A 121 -9.06 -7.81 -12.96
N ASN A 122 -9.30 -7.13 -14.10
CA ASN A 122 -8.32 -7.03 -15.18
C ASN A 122 -7.19 -6.07 -14.81
N THR A 123 -7.53 -5.00 -14.12
CA THR A 123 -6.58 -3.97 -13.70
C THR A 123 -6.14 -4.10 -12.24
N GLY A 124 -6.84 -4.92 -11.44
CA GLY A 124 -6.65 -4.97 -9.99
C GLY A 124 -7.02 -3.66 -9.32
N THR A 125 -8.07 -2.98 -9.81
CA THR A 125 -8.48 -1.65 -9.30
C THR A 125 -9.72 -1.76 -8.43
N LEU A 126 -9.61 -1.34 -7.18
CA LEU A 126 -10.73 -1.18 -6.26
C LEU A 126 -11.42 0.16 -6.53
N HIS A 127 -12.71 0.13 -6.84
CA HIS A 127 -13.51 1.33 -7.05
C HIS A 127 -14.31 1.66 -5.80
N PHE A 128 -14.19 2.91 -5.36
CA PHE A 128 -14.94 3.48 -4.26
C PHE A 128 -15.74 4.69 -4.73
N ASN A 129 -16.89 4.90 -4.12
CA ASN A 129 -17.70 6.11 -4.33
C ASN A 129 -17.80 6.85 -2.99
N VAL A 130 -17.56 8.15 -3.02
CA VAL A 130 -17.71 9.05 -1.89
C VAL A 130 -18.95 9.91 -2.13
N TYR A 131 -19.80 10.02 -1.12
CA TYR A 131 -21.02 10.80 -1.14
C TYR A 131 -21.04 11.69 0.09
N THR A 132 -20.94 12.99 -0.10
CA THR A 132 -20.89 13.97 0.98
C THR A 132 -22.02 14.99 0.82
N THR A 133 -22.49 15.56 1.94
CA THR A 133 -23.49 16.64 1.89
C THR A 133 -22.84 18.00 1.59
N THR A 134 -21.51 18.08 1.72
CA THR A 134 -20.69 19.25 1.40
C THR A 134 -19.75 18.96 0.23
N ILE A 135 -19.40 19.99 -0.54
CA ILE A 135 -18.41 19.85 -1.61
C ILE A 135 -17.05 19.56 -0.98
N LEU A 136 -16.40 18.47 -1.41
CA LEU A 136 -15.03 18.17 -1.02
C LEU A 136 -14.05 19.05 -1.78
N THR A 137 -13.12 19.65 -1.04
CA THR A 137 -11.96 20.36 -1.58
C THR A 137 -10.99 19.39 -2.25
N GLU A 138 -10.15 19.90 -3.15
CA GLU A 138 -9.11 19.08 -3.80
C GLU A 138 -8.12 18.49 -2.78
N ILE A 139 -7.87 19.20 -1.67
CA ILE A 139 -7.01 18.73 -0.58
C ILE A 139 -7.64 17.50 0.10
N GLU A 140 -8.94 17.53 0.39
CA GLU A 140 -9.63 16.37 1.00
C GLU A 140 -9.63 15.17 0.06
N LYS A 141 -9.89 15.39 -1.24
CA LYS A 141 -9.82 14.33 -2.26
C LYS A 141 -8.41 13.73 -2.36
N GLU A 142 -7.39 14.56 -2.27
CA GLU A 142 -6.00 14.10 -2.27
C GLU A 142 -5.70 13.28 -1.01
N LEU A 143 -6.12 13.73 0.17
CA LEU A 143 -5.93 13.02 1.42
C LEU A 143 -6.63 11.65 1.41
N ILE A 144 -7.86 11.56 0.91
CA ILE A 144 -8.57 10.28 0.75
C ILE A 144 -7.76 9.32 -0.12
N ASN A 145 -7.28 9.77 -1.28
CA ASN A 145 -6.45 8.94 -2.16
C ASN A 145 -5.14 8.52 -1.49
N ARG A 146 -4.48 9.42 -0.76
CA ARG A 146 -3.25 9.13 0.00
C ARG A 146 -3.53 8.05 1.05
N TYR A 147 -4.56 8.20 1.88
CA TYR A 147 -4.88 7.21 2.90
C TYR A 147 -5.28 5.86 2.31
N LEU A 148 -6.08 5.85 1.24
CA LEU A 148 -6.43 4.61 0.54
C LEU A 148 -5.19 3.90 0.01
N SER A 149 -4.24 4.61 -0.59
CA SER A 149 -3.01 3.96 -1.11
C SER A 149 -2.17 3.25 -0.04
N GLU A 150 -2.41 3.56 1.23
CA GLU A 150 -1.72 2.97 2.39
C GLU A 150 -2.45 1.75 2.97
N ILE A 151 -3.78 1.72 2.89
CA ILE A 151 -4.63 0.67 3.48
C ILE A 151 -5.19 -0.32 2.44
N ILE A 152 -5.08 -0.04 1.14
CA ILE A 152 -5.46 -1.03 0.15
C ILE A 152 -4.51 -2.23 0.14
N PRO A 153 -5.00 -3.43 -0.20
CA PRO A 153 -4.15 -4.60 -0.38
C PRO A 153 -3.05 -4.35 -1.40
N LEU A 154 -1.83 -4.78 -1.08
CA LEU A 154 -0.71 -4.71 -2.00
C LEU A 154 -1.02 -5.52 -3.26
N GLY A 155 -0.62 -5.00 -4.43
CA GLY A 155 -0.97 -5.57 -5.74
C GLY A 155 -2.26 -4.99 -6.35
N PHE A 156 -3.03 -4.23 -5.57
CA PHE A 156 -4.20 -3.48 -6.06
C PHE A 156 -3.91 -1.99 -6.13
N SER A 157 -4.64 -1.30 -7.00
CA SER A 157 -4.76 0.16 -7.01
C SER A 157 -6.19 0.54 -6.58
N CYS A 158 -6.44 1.83 -6.38
CA CYS A 158 -7.77 2.33 -6.10
C CYS A 158 -8.16 3.49 -7.02
N LYS A 159 -9.45 3.62 -7.25
CA LYS A 159 -10.06 4.78 -7.90
C LYS A 159 -11.27 5.24 -7.09
N VAL A 160 -11.30 6.53 -6.81
CA VAL A 160 -12.39 7.17 -6.05
C VAL A 160 -13.22 8.05 -6.99
N SER A 161 -14.53 7.87 -6.92
CA SER A 161 -15.52 8.76 -7.54
C SER A 161 -16.16 9.61 -6.43
N TYR A 162 -16.44 10.88 -6.75
CA TYR A 162 -17.02 11.88 -5.83
C TYR A 162 -18.32 12.42 -6.40
#